data_AF-A0AAE1WL20-F1
#
_entry.id   AF-A0AAE1WL20-F1
#
_cell.length_a   1.000
_cell.length_b   1.000
_cell.length_c   1.000
_cell.angle_alpha   90.00
_cell.angle_beta   90.00
_cell.angle_gamma   90.00
#
_symmetry.space_group_name_H-M   'P 1'
#
loop_
_entity.id
_entity.type
_entity.pdbx_description
1 polymer ?
#
loop_
_entity_poly.entity_id
_entity_poly.type
_entity_poly.pdbx_seq_one_letter_code
_entity_poly.pdbx_strand_id
1 'polypeptide(L)'
;MPEITDEGLQLVAQFPKLCVLKLSKCLGVTNDGLKPLVGSHKLKLLAVDDCPQISERGVHGAADSVTFKQDLSWIAGDFNVLETPPCSSAAADNSRARLRSSLFVLPRMSCSALFTLNTFLSSALHRSLTLKPSKCYTAPTACVNVDTRAHQKPSVHVKTSEEIIADEKKFIVGTYARAPVVLSSGKGCKLYDVEGREYLDLTSGIAVSALGHGDPDWVRAVTQHADVLTHVSNIYYSVPQVELAKRLVAVSFADRVFFCNSGTEANEAAIKFSRKFQRFSRPDDTNVPVEFIAFKNCFHGRTMGALALTSKEHYRSPFEPVMPGVTFLEYGNVQAAVEMIRSGKIAAVFVEPIQGEGGVYSATKEFLQSLRTACDDAGCLLVFDENRELNIEIIWFTSYMCYNNRACLWQRTTFHIDVLD
;
A
#
# COMPACT_ATOMS: atom_id res chain seq x y z
N MET A 1 -22.49 7.17 2.10
CA MET A 1 -22.94 5.89 2.67
C MET A 1 -24.45 5.93 2.70
N PRO A 2 -25.20 4.84 2.42
CA PRO A 2 -26.63 4.84 2.69
C PRO A 2 -26.81 5.06 4.20
N GLU A 3 -27.36 6.20 4.58
CA GLU A 3 -27.62 6.53 5.98
C GLU A 3 -28.73 5.60 6.47
N ILE A 4 -28.38 4.65 7.33
CA ILE A 4 -29.38 3.85 8.03
C ILE A 4 -30.16 4.82 8.94
N THR A 5 -31.47 4.92 8.71
CA THR A 5 -32.40 5.75 9.48
C THR A 5 -33.26 4.90 10.40
N ASP A 6 -33.99 5.54 11.32
CA ASP A 6 -35.00 4.90 12.15
C ASP A 6 -36.03 4.11 11.32
N GLU A 7 -36.46 4.61 10.16
CA GLU A 7 -37.39 3.92 9.25
C GLU A 7 -36.79 2.62 8.69
N GLY A 8 -35.51 2.66 8.28
CA GLY A 8 -34.81 1.47 7.82
C GLY A 8 -34.68 0.42 8.92
N LEU A 9 -34.45 0.85 10.16
CA LEU A 9 -34.35 -0.03 11.31
C LEU A 9 -35.71 -0.69 11.68
N GLN A 10 -36.82 0.04 11.53
CA GLN A 10 -38.16 -0.51 11.70
C GLN A 10 -38.46 -1.65 10.72
N LEU A 11 -38.00 -1.56 9.47
CA LEU A 11 -38.13 -2.64 8.49
C LEU A 11 -37.29 -3.86 8.87
N VAL A 12 -36.06 -3.64 9.37
CA VAL A 12 -35.18 -4.71 9.83
C VAL A 12 -35.79 -5.46 11.03
N ALA A 13 -36.47 -4.76 11.93
CA ALA A 13 -37.15 -5.36 13.07
C ALA A 13 -38.29 -6.33 12.68
N GLN A 14 -38.80 -6.28 11.44
CA GLN A 14 -39.88 -7.16 10.97
C GLN A 14 -39.37 -8.53 10.51
N PHE A 15 -38.06 -8.74 10.35
CA PHE A 15 -37.53 -10.03 9.89
C PHE A 15 -37.76 -11.13 10.94
N PRO A 16 -38.52 -12.20 10.61
CA PRO A 16 -38.95 -13.20 11.60
C PRO A 16 -37.81 -14.04 12.19
N LYS A 17 -36.63 -14.04 11.56
CA LYS A 17 -35.43 -14.78 11.99
C LYS A 17 -34.30 -13.89 12.51
N LEU A 18 -34.54 -12.59 12.71
CA LEU A 18 -33.52 -11.68 13.21
C LEU A 18 -33.18 -12.03 14.67
N CYS A 19 -31.95 -12.48 14.88
CA CYS A 19 -31.46 -12.95 16.17
C CYS A 19 -30.19 -12.22 16.66
N VAL A 20 -29.48 -11.54 15.76
CA VAL A 20 -28.31 -10.70 16.08
C VAL A 20 -28.39 -9.42 15.27
N LEU A 21 -28.19 -8.28 15.92
CA LEU A 21 -28.15 -6.96 15.29
C LEU A 21 -26.93 -6.18 15.79
N LYS A 22 -26.16 -5.61 14.85
CA LYS A 22 -24.99 -4.77 15.16
C LYS A 22 -25.16 -3.42 14.47
N LEU A 23 -25.14 -2.35 15.25
CA LEU A 23 -25.21 -0.97 14.78
C LEU A 23 -23.86 -0.32 15.06
N SER A 24 -23.22 0.23 14.04
CA SER A 24 -21.95 0.92 14.19
C SER A 24 -21.94 2.24 13.42
N LYS A 25 -21.55 3.34 14.08
CA LYS A 25 -21.43 4.68 13.49
C LYS A 25 -22.71 5.17 12.79
N CYS A 26 -23.88 4.75 13.30
CA CYS A 26 -25.18 5.15 12.74
C CYS A 26 -25.57 6.55 13.27
N LEU A 27 -25.45 7.57 12.40
CA LEU A 27 -25.77 8.97 12.75
C LEU A 27 -27.28 9.27 12.72
N GLY A 28 -28.04 8.55 11.89
CA GLY A 28 -29.48 8.75 11.68
C GLY A 28 -30.39 7.78 12.44
N VAL A 29 -29.83 7.00 13.36
CA VAL A 29 -30.59 6.05 14.21
C VAL A 29 -30.65 6.58 15.63
N THR A 30 -31.85 6.69 16.17
CA THR A 30 -32.14 7.18 17.51
C THR A 30 -32.67 6.07 18.42
N ASN A 31 -32.89 6.40 19.70
CA ASN A 31 -33.61 5.50 20.61
C ASN A 31 -35.01 5.12 20.09
N ASP A 32 -35.65 5.98 19.31
CA ASP A 32 -37.00 5.73 18.78
C ASP A 32 -37.00 4.64 17.70
N GLY A 33 -35.96 4.57 16.87
CA GLY A 33 -35.77 3.49 15.91
C GLY A 33 -35.61 2.10 16.54
N LEU A 34 -35.17 2.03 17.80
CA LEU A 34 -34.99 0.78 18.54
C LEU A 34 -36.26 0.27 19.24
N LYS A 35 -37.27 1.12 19.41
CA LYS A 35 -38.53 0.76 20.10
C LYS A 35 -39.19 -0.54 19.60
N PRO A 36 -39.25 -0.84 18.29
CA PRO A 36 -39.84 -2.10 17.81
C PRO A 36 -39.09 -3.36 18.24
N LEU A 37 -37.82 -3.24 18.64
CA LEU A 37 -36.99 -4.36 19.09
C LEU A 37 -37.21 -4.66 20.58
N VAL A 38 -37.62 -3.66 21.37
CA VAL A 38 -37.85 -3.77 22.82
C VAL A 38 -39.02 -4.70 23.10
N GLY A 39 -38.76 -5.75 23.91
CA GLY A 39 -39.78 -6.74 24.29
C GLY A 39 -40.12 -7.77 23.21
N SER A 40 -39.43 -7.77 22.06
CA SER A 40 -39.72 -8.69 20.95
C SER A 40 -39.30 -10.14 21.22
N HIS A 41 -38.52 -10.44 22.27
CA HIS A 41 -37.93 -11.75 22.65
C HIS A 41 -37.22 -12.52 21.52
N LYS A 42 -37.09 -11.94 20.32
CA LYS A 42 -36.48 -12.55 19.13
C LYS A 42 -34.98 -12.28 19.05
N LEU A 43 -34.56 -11.12 19.54
CA LEU A 43 -33.18 -10.67 19.43
C LEU A 43 -32.35 -11.18 20.62
N LYS A 44 -31.38 -12.05 20.34
CA LYS A 44 -30.48 -12.60 21.36
C LYS A 44 -29.32 -11.66 21.67
N LEU A 45 -28.81 -10.95 20.65
CA LEU A 45 -27.68 -10.05 20.80
C LEU A 45 -27.91 -8.73 20.06
N LEU A 46 -27.73 -7.63 20.78
CA LEU A 46 -27.64 -6.27 20.23
C LEU A 46 -26.27 -5.68 20.57
N ALA A 47 -25.50 -5.30 19.55
CA ALA A 47 -24.28 -4.52 19.72
C ALA A 47 -24.47 -3.11 19.14
N VAL A 48 -24.18 -2.09 19.94
CA VAL A 48 -24.22 -0.68 19.52
C VAL A 48 -22.85 -0.07 19.78
N ASP A 49 -22.16 0.29 18.71
CA ASP A 49 -20.84 0.88 18.72
C ASP A 49 -20.88 2.27 18.07
N ASP A 50 -20.62 3.31 18.84
CA ASP A 50 -20.46 4.68 18.32
C ASP A 50 -21.71 5.22 17.60
N CYS A 51 -22.91 5.00 18.16
CA CYS A 51 -24.14 5.63 17.68
C CYS A 51 -24.52 6.79 18.61
N PRO A 52 -24.30 8.07 18.21
CA PRO A 52 -24.42 9.21 19.13
C PRO A 52 -25.85 9.50 19.60
N GLN A 53 -26.85 9.17 18.78
CA GLN A 53 -28.27 9.40 19.10
C GLN A 53 -28.93 8.21 19.82
N ILE A 54 -28.16 7.15 20.10
CA ILE A 54 -28.60 5.99 20.89
C ILE A 54 -27.95 6.06 22.27
N SER A 55 -28.77 5.92 23.30
CA SER A 55 -28.33 5.93 24.70
C SER A 55 -28.36 4.53 25.29
N GLU A 56 -27.59 4.30 26.35
CA GLU A 56 -27.60 3.05 27.11
C GLU A 56 -29.01 2.70 27.65
N ARG A 57 -29.82 3.71 27.99
CA ARG A 57 -31.22 3.51 28.37
C ARG A 57 -32.11 3.07 27.21
N GLY A 58 -31.82 3.52 25.99
CA GLY A 58 -32.61 3.21 24.79
C GLY A 58 -32.42 1.78 24.27
N VAL A 59 -31.32 1.13 24.63
CA VAL A 59 -31.05 -0.28 24.29
C VAL A 59 -31.54 -1.27 25.35
N HIS A 60 -32.00 -0.76 26.51
CA HIS A 60 -32.43 -1.61 27.61
C HIS A 60 -33.69 -2.41 27.24
N GLY A 61 -33.61 -3.73 27.34
CA GLY A 61 -34.72 -4.64 26.99
C GLY A 61 -34.91 -4.89 25.49
N ALA A 62 -33.97 -4.43 24.65
CA ALA A 62 -34.00 -4.67 23.20
C ALA A 62 -33.49 -6.07 22.79
N ALA A 63 -32.66 -6.72 23.63
CA ALA A 63 -32.16 -8.07 23.42
C ALA A 63 -31.82 -8.77 24.75
N ASP A 64 -31.63 -10.09 24.71
CA ASP A 64 -31.18 -10.87 25.87
C ASP A 64 -29.77 -10.46 26.35
N SER A 65 -28.89 -10.12 25.40
CA SER A 65 -27.54 -9.61 25.65
C SER A 65 -27.32 -8.33 24.87
N VAL A 66 -26.89 -7.28 25.58
CA VAL A 66 -26.61 -5.96 24.99
C VAL A 66 -25.16 -5.58 25.26
N THR A 67 -24.44 -5.21 24.21
CA THR A 67 -23.12 -4.55 24.31
C THR A 67 -23.23 -3.14 23.79
N PHE A 68 -22.90 -2.16 24.63
CA PHE A 68 -22.97 -0.75 24.30
C PHE A 68 -21.59 -0.11 24.49
N LYS A 69 -21.05 0.49 23.43
CA LYS A 69 -19.78 1.21 23.45
C LYS A 69 -19.94 2.55 22.75
N GLN A 70 -19.52 3.62 23.41
CA GLN A 70 -19.42 4.94 22.80
C GLN A 70 -18.00 5.47 22.95
N ASP A 71 -17.34 5.65 21.82
CA ASP A 71 -16.14 6.45 21.64
C ASP A 71 -16.44 7.48 20.55
N LEU A 72 -16.94 8.64 20.95
CA LEU A 72 -17.36 9.70 20.03
C LEU A 72 -16.20 10.65 19.67
N SER A 73 -14.96 10.25 19.89
CA SER A 73 -13.77 11.04 19.53
C SER A 73 -13.71 11.36 18.03
N TRP A 74 -14.32 10.53 17.18
CA TRP A 74 -14.49 10.78 15.75
C TRP A 74 -15.59 11.80 15.39
N ILE A 75 -16.45 12.19 16.35
CA ILE A 75 -17.49 13.23 16.18
C ILE A 75 -16.97 14.62 16.58
N ALA A 76 -15.91 14.70 17.40
CA ALA A 76 -15.38 15.95 17.97
C ALA A 76 -14.75 16.93 16.94
N GLY A 77 -14.96 16.72 15.64
CA GLY A 77 -14.73 17.72 14.60
C GLY A 77 -15.79 18.82 14.54
N ASP A 78 -16.98 18.61 15.12
CA ASP A 78 -18.10 19.54 14.99
C ASP A 78 -18.96 19.53 16.26
N PHE A 79 -18.78 20.46 17.21
CA PHE A 79 -19.87 21.02 18.03
C PHE A 79 -19.39 22.25 18.82
N ASN A 80 -19.96 23.42 18.48
CA ASN A 80 -19.83 24.69 19.22
C ASN A 80 -20.64 24.62 20.53
N VAL A 81 -20.00 24.88 21.66
CA VAL A 81 -20.68 25.17 22.92
C VAL A 81 -20.91 26.68 23.01
N LEU A 82 -22.19 27.08 23.09
CA LEU A 82 -22.64 28.42 23.44
C LEU A 82 -22.41 28.66 24.94
N GLU A 83 -21.73 29.76 25.32
CA GLU A 83 -22.11 30.60 26.48
C GLU A 83 -21.36 31.97 26.55
N THR A 84 -22.13 33.05 26.38
CA THR A 84 -22.11 34.42 26.98
C THR A 84 -20.99 35.48 26.73
N PRO A 85 -21.33 36.81 26.76
CA PRO A 85 -20.56 37.92 26.17
C PRO A 85 -19.55 38.62 27.12
N PRO A 86 -18.67 39.51 26.60
CA PRO A 86 -17.44 39.94 27.28
C PRO A 86 -17.64 41.11 28.24
N CYS A 87 -16.82 41.15 29.30
CA CYS A 87 -16.60 42.33 30.12
C CYS A 87 -15.31 43.05 29.69
N SER A 88 -15.36 44.38 29.74
CA SER A 88 -14.52 45.34 29.06
C SER A 88 -13.18 45.70 29.73
N SER A 89 -12.32 46.36 28.92
CA SER A 89 -11.22 47.28 29.27
C SER A 89 -9.86 46.69 29.71
N ALA A 90 -8.78 47.01 29.00
CA ALA A 90 -7.99 48.24 29.19
C ALA A 90 -6.72 48.20 28.31
N ALA A 91 -6.37 49.36 27.76
CA ALA A 91 -5.19 49.60 26.93
C ALA A 91 -3.89 49.61 27.75
N ALA A 92 -2.77 49.21 27.14
CA ALA A 92 -1.47 49.83 27.40
C ALA A 92 -0.47 49.57 26.26
N ASP A 93 0.34 50.60 26.08
CA ASP A 93 1.11 51.00 24.92
C ASP A 93 2.55 50.44 24.87
N ASN A 94 3.12 50.50 23.66
CA ASN A 94 4.51 50.52 23.23
C ASN A 94 5.65 50.18 24.22
N SER A 95 6.60 49.34 23.76
CA SER A 95 7.96 49.83 23.45
C SER A 95 8.84 48.78 22.74
N ARG A 96 9.56 49.27 21.73
CA ARG A 96 10.63 48.60 21.00
C ARG A 96 11.88 48.45 21.87
N ALA A 97 12.55 47.30 21.78
CA ALA A 97 14.01 47.24 21.90
C ALA A 97 14.57 46.14 20.98
N ARG A 98 15.37 46.56 20.00
CA ARG A 98 16.30 45.72 19.24
C ARG A 98 17.62 45.67 20.02
N LEU A 99 18.32 44.54 20.02
CA LEU A 99 19.74 44.42 19.63
C LEU A 99 20.32 43.00 19.82
N ARG A 100 20.62 42.38 18.67
CA ARG A 100 21.90 41.74 18.25
C ARG A 100 22.63 40.70 19.13
N SER A 101 22.69 39.50 18.54
CA SER A 101 23.86 38.64 18.25
C SER A 101 24.82 38.20 19.36
N SER A 102 25.02 36.87 19.46
CA SER A 102 26.36 36.25 19.38
C SER A 102 26.25 34.75 19.10
N LEU A 103 26.89 34.34 18.01
CA LEU A 103 27.22 32.96 17.63
C LEU A 103 28.40 32.50 18.52
N PHE A 104 28.36 31.28 19.06
CA PHE A 104 29.57 30.55 19.43
C PHE A 104 29.39 29.06 19.08
N VAL A 105 30.43 28.51 18.46
CA VAL A 105 30.52 27.17 17.88
C VAL A 105 31.71 26.44 18.52
N LEU A 106 31.54 25.12 18.71
CA LEU A 106 32.52 24.02 18.91
C LEU A 106 32.96 23.65 20.34
N PRO A 107 33.46 22.42 20.60
CA PRO A 107 33.53 21.19 19.77
C PRO A 107 33.09 19.86 20.45
N ARG A 108 33.10 18.79 19.64
CA ARG A 108 32.97 17.35 19.94
C ARG A 108 34.01 16.81 20.94
N MET A 109 33.63 15.81 21.74
CA MET A 109 34.50 14.68 22.16
C MET A 109 33.69 13.38 22.34
N SER A 110 34.37 12.25 22.14
CA SER A 110 33.85 10.87 22.00
C SER A 110 34.14 9.97 23.21
N CYS A 111 33.57 8.76 23.15
CA CYS A 111 33.99 7.47 23.74
C CYS A 111 33.48 7.07 25.14
N SER A 112 32.56 6.10 25.11
CA SER A 112 32.72 4.72 25.61
C SER A 112 32.98 4.46 27.11
N ALA A 113 31.95 3.84 27.71
CA ALA A 113 31.99 2.49 28.31
C ALA A 113 32.16 2.30 29.85
N LEU A 114 31.19 1.54 30.38
CA LEU A 114 31.26 0.45 31.39
C LEU A 114 30.95 0.71 32.89
N PHE A 115 29.96 -0.09 33.32
CA PHE A 115 29.81 -0.86 34.57
C PHE A 115 29.07 -0.29 35.81
N THR A 116 27.82 -0.75 35.95
CA THR A 116 27.22 -1.51 37.08
C THR A 116 27.55 -1.12 38.53
N LEU A 117 26.53 -0.85 39.36
CA LEU A 117 25.86 -1.85 40.22
C LEU A 117 24.73 -1.20 41.05
N ASN A 118 23.77 -2.03 41.43
CA ASN A 118 22.52 -1.72 42.12
C ASN A 118 22.65 -1.98 43.65
N THR A 119 21.65 -1.51 44.41
CA THR A 119 21.24 -1.89 45.79
C THR A 119 22.07 -1.46 47.01
N PHE A 120 21.49 -0.67 47.94
CA PHE A 120 20.84 -1.18 49.18
C PHE A 120 20.14 -0.07 50.00
N LEU A 121 19.24 -0.53 50.87
CA LEU A 121 18.13 0.09 51.61
C LEU A 121 18.42 1.23 52.62
N SER A 122 17.44 2.14 52.69
CA SER A 122 16.64 2.61 53.85
C SER A 122 17.31 2.96 55.20
N SER A 123 17.15 4.21 55.66
CA SER A 123 16.17 4.55 56.70
C SER A 123 16.24 6.02 57.18
N ALA A 124 15.04 6.61 57.24
CA ALA A 124 14.54 7.65 58.15
C ALA A 124 15.43 8.83 58.60
N LEU A 125 14.98 10.05 58.27
CA LEU A 125 14.70 11.07 59.30
C LEU A 125 13.73 12.13 58.79
N HIS A 126 12.62 12.26 59.50
CA HIS A 126 11.66 13.36 59.43
C HIS A 126 12.36 14.71 59.63
N ARG A 127 12.08 15.68 58.74
CA ARG A 127 11.85 17.07 59.15
C ARG A 127 11.00 17.79 58.10
N SER A 128 9.86 18.25 58.59
CA SER A 128 8.89 19.10 57.91
C SER A 128 9.54 20.41 57.47
N LEU A 129 9.46 20.73 56.19
CA LEU A 129 9.63 22.08 55.65
C LEU A 129 8.55 22.32 54.61
N THR A 130 7.60 23.16 55.01
CA THR A 130 6.57 23.77 54.19
C THR A 130 7.16 24.50 52.98
N LEU A 131 6.78 24.11 51.77
CA LEU A 131 7.01 24.86 50.54
C LEU A 131 5.68 25.31 49.93
N LYS A 132 5.56 26.64 49.77
CA LYS A 132 4.45 27.34 49.13
C LYS A 132 4.40 27.02 47.62
N PRO A 133 3.21 27.06 46.98
CA PRO A 133 3.09 26.78 45.55
C PRO A 133 3.42 28.04 44.74
N SER A 134 4.37 27.96 43.81
CA SER A 134 4.52 28.98 42.78
C SER A 134 5.33 28.48 41.59
N LYS A 135 4.62 28.13 40.51
CA LYS A 135 4.75 28.71 39.15
C LYS A 135 4.14 27.74 38.14
N CYS A 136 2.99 28.15 37.57
CA CYS A 136 2.42 27.55 36.37
C CYS A 136 3.45 27.59 35.24
N TYR A 137 3.76 26.43 34.67
CA TYR A 137 4.40 26.35 33.37
C TYR A 137 3.32 26.54 32.29
N THR A 138 3.26 27.71 31.69
CA THR A 138 2.50 27.94 30.46
C THR A 138 3.22 27.24 29.31
N ALA A 139 2.62 26.17 28.77
CA ALA A 139 3.03 25.60 27.50
C ALA A 139 2.71 26.60 26.38
N PRO A 140 3.61 26.84 25.41
CA PRO A 140 3.29 27.65 24.25
C PRO A 140 2.38 26.85 23.31
N THR A 141 1.08 27.13 23.34
CA THR A 141 0.14 26.65 22.33
C THR A 141 0.32 27.50 21.08
N ALA A 142 1.03 26.98 20.08
CA ALA A 142 1.03 27.56 18.73
C ALA A 142 -0.37 27.35 18.13
N CYS A 143 -1.26 28.32 18.33
CA CYS A 143 -2.57 28.34 17.68
C CYS A 143 -2.37 28.83 16.24
N VAL A 144 -2.32 27.90 15.29
CA VAL A 144 -2.55 28.22 13.89
C VAL A 144 -4.05 28.47 13.73
N ASN A 145 -4.45 29.74 13.69
CA ASN A 145 -5.80 30.09 13.27
C ASN A 145 -5.91 29.79 11.76
N VAL A 146 -6.45 28.62 11.41
CA VAL A 146 -6.97 28.38 10.07
C VAL A 146 -8.33 29.06 10.02
N ASP A 147 -8.50 30.05 9.15
CA ASP A 147 -9.78 30.72 8.91
C ASP A 147 -10.76 29.67 8.34
N THR A 148 -11.63 29.12 9.19
CA THR A 148 -12.70 28.17 8.81
C THR A 148 -13.96 28.91 8.39
N ARG A 149 -13.84 30.03 7.69
CA ARG A 149 -14.97 30.56 6.93
C ARG A 149 -15.39 29.47 5.96
N ALA A 150 -16.51 28.82 6.29
CA ALA A 150 -17.26 27.95 5.42
C ALA A 150 -17.55 28.74 4.14
N HIS A 151 -16.68 28.57 3.15
CA HIS A 151 -16.99 28.96 1.79
C HIS A 151 -18.30 28.25 1.45
N GLN A 152 -19.31 29.04 1.06
CA GLN A 152 -20.47 28.56 0.32
C GLN A 152 -19.98 27.45 -0.62
N LYS A 153 -20.62 26.25 -0.59
CA LYS A 153 -20.30 25.15 -1.51
C LYS A 153 -20.12 25.77 -2.90
N PRO A 154 -18.89 25.87 -3.43
CA PRO A 154 -18.73 26.33 -4.79
C PRO A 154 -19.55 25.35 -5.62
N SER A 155 -20.41 25.87 -6.51
CA SER A 155 -20.94 25.04 -7.58
C SER A 155 -19.73 24.38 -8.21
N VAL A 156 -19.54 23.08 -7.98
CA VAL A 156 -18.36 22.36 -8.46
C VAL A 156 -18.49 22.42 -9.97
N HIS A 157 -17.75 23.32 -10.59
CA HIS A 157 -17.64 23.37 -12.04
C HIS A 157 -16.84 22.11 -12.41
N VAL A 158 -17.57 21.05 -12.75
CA VAL A 158 -16.98 19.81 -13.24
C VAL A 158 -16.39 20.17 -14.59
N LYS A 159 -15.06 20.21 -14.67
CA LYS A 159 -14.35 20.48 -15.92
C LYS A 159 -14.76 19.44 -16.95
N THR A 160 -14.93 19.90 -18.18
CA THR A 160 -15.16 19.02 -19.34
C THR A 160 -13.89 18.21 -19.66
N SER A 161 -14.04 17.11 -20.39
CA SER A 161 -12.91 16.33 -20.89
C SER A 161 -11.93 17.21 -21.69
N GLU A 162 -12.43 18.15 -22.49
CA GLU A 162 -11.60 19.04 -23.31
C GLU A 162 -10.68 19.93 -22.45
N GLU A 163 -11.23 20.53 -21.39
CA GLU A 163 -10.47 21.36 -20.46
C GLU A 163 -9.41 20.55 -19.72
N ILE A 164 -9.74 19.33 -19.27
CA ILE A 164 -8.79 18.47 -18.57
C ILE A 164 -7.66 17.99 -19.50
N ILE A 165 -7.98 17.65 -20.74
CA ILE A 165 -6.97 17.26 -21.75
C ILE A 165 -6.08 18.46 -22.10
N ALA A 166 -6.63 19.68 -22.17
CA ALA A 166 -5.84 20.88 -22.40
C ALA A 166 -4.90 21.19 -21.22
N ASP A 167 -5.37 21.03 -19.98
CA ASP A 167 -4.55 21.16 -18.79
C ASP A 167 -3.44 20.10 -18.74
N GLU A 168 -3.74 18.84 -19.07
CA GLU A 168 -2.73 17.77 -19.09
C GLU A 168 -1.59 18.09 -20.06
N LYS A 169 -1.92 18.53 -21.28
CA LYS A 169 -0.93 18.95 -22.28
C LYS A 169 -0.03 20.09 -21.80
N LYS A 170 -0.55 20.95 -20.92
CA LYS A 170 0.18 22.10 -20.38
C LYS A 170 1.06 21.75 -19.18
N PHE A 171 0.60 20.82 -18.33
CA PHE A 171 1.18 20.61 -17.01
C PHE A 171 1.86 19.25 -16.82
N ILE A 172 1.64 18.28 -17.70
CA ILE A 172 2.21 16.93 -17.62
C ILE A 172 3.14 16.68 -18.81
N VAL A 173 4.28 16.02 -18.56
CA VAL A 173 5.23 15.66 -19.62
C VAL A 173 4.58 14.62 -20.55
N GLY A 174 4.51 14.94 -21.84
CA GLY A 174 3.90 14.12 -22.90
C GLY A 174 4.66 12.84 -23.20
N THR A 175 4.57 11.86 -22.30
CA THR A 175 5.24 10.55 -22.39
C THR A 175 4.33 9.42 -22.87
N TYR A 176 3.05 9.69 -23.08
CA TYR A 176 2.04 8.71 -23.48
C TYR A 176 1.15 9.24 -24.61
N ALA A 177 0.79 8.35 -25.54
CA ALA A 177 -0.32 8.56 -26.46
C ALA A 177 -1.63 8.12 -25.78
N ARG A 178 -2.34 9.08 -25.16
CA ARG A 178 -3.57 8.80 -24.40
C ARG A 178 -4.79 8.74 -25.32
N ALA A 179 -5.73 7.83 -25.03
CA ALA A 179 -7.07 7.91 -25.58
C ALA A 179 -7.79 9.16 -25.04
N PRO A 180 -8.65 9.83 -25.83
CA PRO A 180 -9.33 11.06 -25.41
C PRO A 180 -10.56 10.76 -24.52
N VAL A 181 -10.32 10.07 -23.40
CA VAL A 181 -11.34 9.71 -22.39
C VAL A 181 -10.83 10.17 -21.03
N VAL A 182 -11.64 10.96 -20.31
CA VAL A 182 -11.27 11.50 -19.00
C VAL A 182 -12.11 10.83 -17.91
N LEU A 183 -11.54 9.79 -17.32
CA LEU A 183 -12.18 8.99 -16.28
C LEU A 183 -12.27 9.78 -14.96
N SER A 184 -13.44 9.73 -14.33
CA SER A 184 -13.76 10.44 -13.07
C SER A 184 -13.94 9.49 -11.88
N SER A 185 -14.46 8.29 -12.11
CA SER A 185 -14.68 7.29 -11.06
C SER A 185 -14.75 5.86 -11.63
N GLY A 186 -14.73 4.87 -10.73
CA GLY A 186 -14.88 3.47 -11.09
C GLY A 186 -15.51 2.65 -9.96
N LYS A 187 -16.20 1.56 -10.32
CA LYS A 187 -16.78 0.59 -9.39
C LYS A 187 -16.76 -0.81 -10.00
N GLY A 188 -16.09 -1.75 -9.34
CA GLY A 188 -15.88 -3.09 -9.88
C GLY A 188 -15.16 -3.03 -11.23
N CYS A 189 -15.74 -3.65 -12.27
CA CYS A 189 -15.20 -3.61 -13.64
C CYS A 189 -15.71 -2.41 -14.47
N LYS A 190 -16.36 -1.42 -13.86
CA LYS A 190 -16.93 -0.28 -14.57
C LYS A 190 -16.17 1.01 -14.26
N LEU A 191 -16.06 1.85 -15.27
CA LEU A 191 -15.47 3.17 -15.22
C LEU A 191 -16.50 4.20 -15.68
N TYR A 192 -16.42 5.42 -15.16
CA TYR A 192 -17.28 6.54 -15.52
C TYR A 192 -16.41 7.73 -15.88
N ASP A 193 -16.70 8.43 -16.99
CA ASP A 193 -16.00 9.66 -17.34
C ASP A 193 -16.61 10.91 -16.66
N VAL A 194 -16.02 12.07 -16.90
CA VAL A 194 -16.50 13.35 -16.34
C VAL A 194 -17.82 13.81 -16.95
N GLU A 195 -18.19 13.30 -18.13
CA GLU A 195 -19.49 13.51 -18.77
C GLU A 195 -20.57 12.48 -18.33
N GLY A 196 -20.21 11.52 -17.47
CA GLY A 196 -21.11 10.50 -16.94
C GLY A 196 -21.33 9.28 -17.84
N ARG A 197 -20.55 9.10 -18.92
CA ARG A 197 -20.58 7.88 -19.73
C ARG A 197 -19.95 6.73 -18.97
N GLU A 198 -20.61 5.57 -19.01
CA GLU A 198 -20.13 4.33 -18.42
C GLU A 198 -19.31 3.53 -19.43
N TYR A 199 -18.22 2.93 -18.96
CA TYR A 199 -17.32 2.06 -19.72
C TYR A 199 -17.13 0.74 -18.98
N LEU A 200 -17.11 -0.36 -19.73
CA LEU A 200 -16.62 -1.63 -19.22
C LEU A 200 -15.08 -1.65 -19.33
N ASP A 201 -14.40 -1.80 -18.20
CA ASP A 201 -12.94 -1.84 -18.13
C ASP A 201 -12.40 -3.24 -18.43
N LEU A 202 -12.01 -3.45 -19.69
CA LEU A 202 -11.33 -4.67 -20.13
C LEU A 202 -9.79 -4.55 -20.10
N THR A 203 -9.28 -3.41 -19.61
CA THR A 203 -7.84 -3.15 -19.52
C THR A 203 -7.31 -3.37 -18.10
N SER A 204 -8.15 -3.14 -17.09
CA SER A 204 -7.80 -3.20 -15.67
C SER A 204 -6.57 -2.34 -15.33
N GLY A 205 -6.41 -1.19 -16.01
CA GLY A 205 -5.21 -0.36 -15.83
C GLY A 205 -3.92 -1.08 -16.21
N ILE A 206 -3.97 -1.87 -17.29
CA ILE A 206 -2.89 -2.79 -17.71
C ILE A 206 -2.69 -3.89 -16.65
N ALA A 207 -3.77 -4.63 -16.41
CA ALA A 207 -3.86 -5.74 -15.46
C ALA A 207 -3.62 -5.39 -13.98
N VAL A 208 -3.51 -4.12 -13.58
CA VAL A 208 -3.23 -3.71 -12.18
C VAL A 208 -4.44 -3.84 -11.25
N SER A 209 -5.62 -3.43 -11.70
CA SER A 209 -6.84 -3.39 -10.87
C SER A 209 -7.52 -4.76 -10.78
N ALA A 210 -6.80 -5.76 -10.26
CA ALA A 210 -7.23 -7.16 -10.23
C ALA A 210 -8.50 -7.41 -9.40
N LEU A 211 -8.74 -6.61 -8.36
CA LEU A 211 -9.98 -6.65 -7.55
C LEU A 211 -11.09 -5.73 -8.10
N GLY A 212 -10.84 -5.06 -9.22
CA GLY A 212 -11.69 -3.98 -9.73
C GLY A 212 -11.50 -2.66 -8.97
N HIS A 213 -12.25 -1.65 -9.40
CA HIS A 213 -12.19 -0.29 -8.84
C HIS A 213 -13.05 -0.18 -7.58
N GLY A 214 -12.48 0.37 -6.51
CA GLY A 214 -13.22 0.66 -5.27
C GLY A 214 -13.65 -0.58 -4.48
N ASP A 215 -12.84 -1.65 -4.50
CA ASP A 215 -13.07 -2.84 -3.68
C ASP A 215 -13.19 -2.46 -2.18
N PRO A 216 -14.28 -2.83 -1.48
CA PRO A 216 -14.54 -2.37 -0.12
C PRO A 216 -13.54 -2.92 0.91
N ASP A 217 -12.95 -4.09 0.66
CA ASP A 217 -11.98 -4.69 1.57
C ASP A 217 -10.62 -4.00 1.44
N TRP A 218 -10.19 -3.71 0.21
CA TRP A 218 -9.00 -2.94 -0.07
C TRP A 218 -9.09 -1.51 0.49
N VAL A 219 -10.20 -0.80 0.22
CA VAL A 219 -10.42 0.57 0.74
C VAL A 219 -10.34 0.59 2.27
N ARG A 220 -11.00 -0.37 2.92
CA ARG A 220 -10.97 -0.49 4.39
C ARG A 220 -9.55 -0.75 4.91
N ALA A 221 -8.82 -1.69 4.31
CA ALA A 221 -7.46 -2.03 4.73
C ALA A 221 -6.50 -0.83 4.62
N VAL A 222 -6.55 -0.10 3.51
CA VAL A 222 -5.70 1.08 3.28
C VAL A 222 -6.05 2.21 4.24
N THR A 223 -7.33 2.57 4.36
CA THR A 223 -7.76 3.69 5.20
C THR A 223 -7.51 3.44 6.69
N GLN A 224 -7.76 2.21 7.17
CA GLN A 224 -7.45 1.84 8.55
C GLN A 224 -5.95 1.88 8.82
N HIS A 225 -5.11 1.37 7.92
CA HIS A 225 -3.68 1.37 8.18
C HIS A 225 -3.06 2.77 8.08
N ALA A 226 -3.59 3.63 7.21
CA ALA A 226 -3.15 5.01 7.09
C ALA A 226 -3.31 5.81 8.40
N ASP A 227 -4.37 5.52 9.17
CA ASP A 227 -4.61 6.12 10.49
C ASP A 227 -3.68 5.56 11.59
N VAL A 228 -3.07 4.40 11.36
CA VAL A 228 -2.18 3.74 12.32
C VAL A 228 -0.72 4.11 12.08
N LEU A 229 -0.19 3.87 10.86
CA LEU A 229 1.22 4.08 10.55
C LEU A 229 1.44 4.11 9.03
N THR A 230 1.98 5.22 8.51
CA THR A 230 2.18 5.38 7.05
C THR A 230 3.54 4.90 6.55
N HIS A 231 4.64 5.39 7.14
CA HIS A 231 6.00 5.07 6.68
C HIS A 231 7.03 5.21 7.79
N VAL A 232 7.92 4.23 7.92
CA VAL A 232 8.98 4.21 8.96
C VAL A 232 10.36 3.85 8.40
N SER A 233 10.55 3.88 7.08
CA SER A 233 11.76 3.37 6.40
C SER A 233 12.08 1.89 6.70
N ASN A 234 13.20 1.39 6.19
CA ASN A 234 13.71 0.05 6.51
C ASN A 234 14.66 0.03 7.73
N ILE A 235 14.79 1.16 8.45
CA ILE A 235 15.58 1.23 9.69
C ILE A 235 14.84 0.54 10.85
N TYR A 236 13.50 0.57 10.83
CA TYR A 236 12.65 -0.03 11.85
C TYR A 236 11.88 -1.23 11.30
N TYR A 237 11.45 -2.11 12.20
CA TYR A 237 10.59 -3.24 11.85
C TYR A 237 9.12 -2.81 11.72
N SER A 238 8.39 -3.45 10.80
CA SER A 238 6.96 -3.22 10.58
C SER A 238 6.20 -4.55 10.62
N VAL A 239 5.16 -4.61 11.46
CA VAL A 239 4.30 -5.80 11.61
C VAL A 239 3.67 -6.23 10.26
N PRO A 240 2.98 -5.36 9.50
CA PRO A 240 2.36 -5.77 8.24
C PRO A 240 3.37 -6.24 7.19
N GLN A 241 4.60 -5.69 7.18
CA GLN A 241 5.66 -6.12 6.26
C GLN A 241 6.04 -7.59 6.49
N VAL A 242 6.23 -7.99 7.75
CA VAL A 242 6.61 -9.37 8.11
C VAL A 242 5.44 -10.33 7.87
N GLU A 243 4.21 -9.93 8.21
CA GLU A 243 3.02 -10.76 8.01
C GLU A 243 2.72 -10.99 6.52
N LEU A 244 2.89 -9.96 5.69
CA LEU A 244 2.78 -10.12 4.23
C LEU A 244 3.87 -11.06 3.71
N ALA A 245 5.13 -10.88 4.13
CA ALA A 245 6.23 -11.73 3.70
C ALA A 245 5.99 -13.22 4.05
N LYS A 246 5.46 -13.52 5.25
CA LYS A 246 5.11 -14.89 5.64
C LYS A 246 4.06 -15.50 4.71
N ARG A 247 3.00 -14.76 4.39
CA ARG A 247 1.93 -15.23 3.49
C ARG A 247 2.46 -15.51 2.10
N LEU A 248 3.28 -14.58 1.58
CA LEU A 248 3.93 -14.68 0.28
C LEU A 248 4.87 -15.90 0.19
N VAL A 249 5.71 -16.13 1.21
CA VAL A 249 6.57 -17.31 1.30
C VAL A 249 5.75 -18.61 1.40
N ALA A 250 4.65 -18.61 2.16
CA ALA A 250 3.84 -19.83 2.35
C ALA A 250 3.13 -20.31 1.09
N VAL A 251 2.90 -19.44 0.10
CA VAL A 251 2.17 -19.77 -1.14
C VAL A 251 3.06 -19.72 -2.39
N SER A 252 4.38 -19.60 -2.23
CA SER A 252 5.34 -19.58 -3.33
C SER A 252 6.53 -20.49 -3.05
N PHE A 253 7.45 -20.60 -4.01
CA PHE A 253 8.70 -21.32 -3.83
C PHE A 253 9.76 -20.54 -3.03
N ALA A 254 9.51 -19.25 -2.77
CA ALA A 254 10.52 -18.33 -2.28
C ALA A 254 10.79 -18.52 -0.77
N ASP A 255 12.05 -18.45 -0.37
CA ASP A 255 12.43 -18.45 1.06
C ASP A 255 12.31 -17.05 1.70
N ARG A 256 12.42 -15.99 0.90
CA ARG A 256 12.49 -14.59 1.34
C ARG A 256 11.86 -13.66 0.30
N VAL A 257 11.41 -12.50 0.76
CA VAL A 257 10.78 -11.46 -0.08
C VAL A 257 11.54 -10.14 0.07
N PHE A 258 11.76 -9.46 -1.05
CA PHE A 258 12.20 -8.06 -1.10
C PHE A 258 11.03 -7.21 -1.59
N PHE A 259 10.66 -6.16 -0.84
CA PHE A 259 9.58 -5.27 -1.22
C PHE A 259 10.12 -4.00 -1.90
N CYS A 260 9.47 -3.60 -2.98
CA CYS A 260 9.66 -2.34 -3.69
C CYS A 260 8.32 -1.80 -4.18
N ASN A 261 8.33 -0.67 -4.89
CA ASN A 261 7.12 0.07 -5.22
C ASN A 261 6.64 -0.17 -6.65
N SER A 262 7.52 -0.68 -7.53
CA SER A 262 7.22 -0.88 -8.94
C SER A 262 7.92 -2.11 -9.50
N GLY A 263 7.39 -2.66 -10.60
CA GLY A 263 8.01 -3.77 -11.32
C GLY A 263 9.41 -3.43 -11.86
N THR A 264 9.65 -2.17 -12.26
CA THR A 264 10.98 -1.73 -12.71
C THR A 264 12.00 -1.78 -11.56
N GLU A 265 11.61 -1.42 -10.32
CA GLU A 265 12.49 -1.56 -9.15
C GLU A 265 12.74 -3.02 -8.78
N ALA A 266 11.74 -3.89 -8.96
CA ALA A 266 11.90 -5.33 -8.75
C ALA A 266 12.94 -5.91 -9.71
N ASN A 267 12.89 -5.53 -10.99
CA ASN A 267 13.87 -5.95 -11.98
C ASN A 267 15.25 -5.34 -11.75
N GLU A 268 15.37 -4.09 -11.30
CA GLU A 268 16.65 -3.52 -10.85
C GLU A 268 17.24 -4.29 -9.65
N ALA A 269 16.39 -4.70 -8.70
CA ALA A 269 16.81 -5.53 -7.59
C ALA A 269 17.30 -6.90 -8.08
N ALA A 270 16.57 -7.55 -9.00
CA ALA A 270 16.96 -8.82 -9.61
C ALA A 270 18.30 -8.71 -10.38
N ILE A 271 18.52 -7.64 -11.15
CA ILE A 271 19.81 -7.37 -11.81
C ILE A 271 20.95 -7.34 -10.76
N LYS A 272 20.75 -6.58 -9.68
CA LYS A 272 21.75 -6.41 -8.62
C LYS A 272 22.01 -7.69 -7.85
N PHE A 273 20.96 -8.40 -7.47
CA PHE A 273 21.05 -9.67 -6.75
C PHE A 273 21.70 -10.75 -7.61
N SER A 274 21.51 -10.75 -8.93
CA SER A 274 22.17 -11.68 -9.86
C SER A 274 23.67 -11.45 -9.89
N ARG A 275 24.10 -10.20 -10.07
CA ARG A 275 25.54 -9.87 -10.06
C ARG A 275 26.17 -10.10 -8.69
N LYS A 276 25.44 -9.79 -7.61
CA LYS A 276 25.88 -10.05 -6.23
C LYS A 276 26.04 -11.55 -6.00
N PHE A 277 25.09 -12.37 -6.46
CA PHE A 277 25.15 -13.82 -6.37
C PHE A 277 26.48 -14.34 -6.92
N GLN A 278 26.78 -13.98 -8.17
CA GLN A 278 27.94 -14.50 -8.87
C GLN A 278 29.25 -14.12 -8.16
N ARG A 279 29.36 -12.86 -7.68
CA ARG A 279 30.51 -12.39 -6.90
C ARG A 279 30.66 -13.09 -5.55
N PHE A 280 29.55 -13.35 -4.85
CA PHE A 280 29.58 -14.00 -3.54
C PHE A 280 29.84 -15.51 -3.65
N SER A 281 29.31 -16.16 -4.69
CA SER A 281 29.49 -17.60 -4.92
C SER A 281 30.88 -17.95 -5.47
N ARG A 282 31.62 -16.96 -5.99
CA ARG A 282 32.95 -17.13 -6.60
C ARG A 282 33.90 -16.00 -6.14
N PRO A 283 34.26 -15.95 -4.84
CA PRO A 283 34.99 -14.81 -4.26
C PRO A 283 36.39 -14.59 -4.85
N ASP A 284 37.03 -15.66 -5.35
CA ASP A 284 38.39 -15.62 -5.89
C ASP A 284 38.44 -15.51 -7.43
N ASP A 285 37.28 -15.49 -8.10
CA ASP A 285 37.18 -15.40 -9.56
C ASP A 285 37.09 -13.92 -9.98
N THR A 286 38.06 -13.45 -10.75
CA THR A 286 38.05 -12.07 -11.28
C THR A 286 37.13 -11.92 -12.50
N ASN A 287 36.70 -13.02 -13.10
CA ASN A 287 35.90 -13.08 -14.33
C ASN A 287 34.50 -13.65 -14.07
N VAL A 288 33.87 -13.25 -12.97
CA VAL A 288 32.52 -13.71 -12.63
C VAL A 288 31.49 -13.34 -13.69
N PRO A 289 30.47 -14.18 -13.93
CA PRO A 289 29.36 -13.87 -14.82
C PRO A 289 28.65 -12.57 -14.40
N VAL A 290 28.45 -11.65 -15.34
CA VAL A 290 27.79 -10.35 -15.09
C VAL A 290 26.81 -9.92 -16.19
N GLU A 291 26.73 -10.70 -17.27
CA GLU A 291 25.88 -10.47 -18.43
C GLU A 291 24.49 -11.07 -18.22
N PHE A 292 23.53 -10.67 -19.06
CA PHE A 292 22.14 -11.07 -18.97
C PHE A 292 21.61 -11.51 -20.32
N ILE A 293 20.68 -12.46 -20.28
CA ILE A 293 19.82 -12.78 -21.41
C ILE A 293 18.44 -12.19 -21.16
N ALA A 294 17.87 -11.56 -22.17
CA ALA A 294 16.45 -11.24 -22.27
C ALA A 294 15.94 -11.68 -23.65
N PHE A 295 14.63 -11.61 -23.89
CA PHE A 295 14.05 -12.12 -25.14
C PHE A 295 13.46 -11.00 -25.99
N LYS A 296 13.42 -11.15 -27.31
CA LYS A 296 12.73 -10.21 -28.19
C LYS A 296 11.27 -10.07 -27.76
N ASN A 297 10.71 -8.88 -27.99
CA ASN A 297 9.37 -8.44 -27.56
C ASN A 297 9.17 -8.22 -26.05
N CYS A 298 10.15 -8.51 -25.19
CA CYS A 298 10.02 -8.33 -23.75
C CYS A 298 9.91 -6.86 -23.31
N PHE A 299 9.33 -6.65 -22.12
CA PHE A 299 9.30 -5.37 -21.41
C PHE A 299 9.58 -5.57 -19.92
N HIS A 300 10.73 -5.09 -19.45
CA HIS A 300 11.17 -5.27 -18.05
C HIS A 300 11.22 -3.95 -17.25
N GLY A 301 10.91 -2.82 -17.88
CA GLY A 301 10.84 -1.52 -17.22
C GLY A 301 11.52 -0.39 -17.98
N ARG A 302 11.65 0.75 -17.30
CA ARG A 302 12.09 2.02 -17.91
C ARG A 302 13.23 2.72 -17.14
N THR A 303 13.71 2.18 -16.02
CA THR A 303 14.95 2.63 -15.37
C THR A 303 16.17 2.14 -16.14
N MET A 304 17.34 2.78 -16.04
CA MET A 304 18.48 2.49 -16.94
C MET A 304 18.92 1.01 -17.01
N GLY A 305 18.81 0.23 -15.93
CA GLY A 305 19.11 -1.20 -15.93
C GLY A 305 17.96 -2.03 -16.50
N ALA A 306 16.75 -1.83 -15.99
CA ALA A 306 15.55 -2.52 -16.49
C ALA A 306 15.24 -2.20 -17.97
N LEU A 307 15.51 -0.97 -18.40
CA LEU A 307 15.40 -0.51 -19.78
C LEU A 307 16.40 -1.23 -20.68
N ALA A 308 17.61 -1.51 -20.19
CA ALA A 308 18.58 -2.32 -20.94
C ALA A 308 18.08 -3.75 -21.18
N LEU A 309 17.22 -4.26 -20.30
CA LEU A 309 16.53 -5.54 -20.49
C LEU A 309 15.28 -5.43 -21.37
N THR A 310 14.71 -4.24 -21.61
CA THR A 310 13.53 -4.07 -22.48
C THR A 310 13.92 -4.11 -23.95
N SER A 311 13.44 -5.09 -24.70
CA SER A 311 13.93 -5.36 -26.07
C SER A 311 13.61 -4.28 -27.11
N LYS A 312 12.40 -3.70 -27.04
CA LYS A 312 11.89 -2.73 -28.03
C LYS A 312 12.82 -1.52 -28.15
N GLU A 313 13.42 -1.36 -29.33
CA GLU A 313 14.49 -0.39 -29.59
C GLU A 313 14.07 1.07 -29.32
N HIS A 314 12.86 1.47 -29.72
CA HIS A 314 12.38 2.85 -29.54
C HIS A 314 12.34 3.28 -28.07
N TYR A 315 12.24 2.35 -27.12
CA TYR A 315 12.34 2.67 -25.70
C TYR A 315 13.78 2.91 -25.27
N ARG A 316 14.75 2.22 -25.87
CA ARG A 316 16.16 2.21 -25.46
C ARG A 316 17.00 3.27 -26.17
N SER A 317 16.91 3.35 -27.50
CA SER A 317 17.84 4.13 -28.34
C SER A 317 17.95 5.61 -27.98
N PRO A 318 16.90 6.32 -27.50
CA PRO A 318 17.04 7.70 -27.06
C PRO A 318 17.88 7.90 -25.79
N PHE A 319 18.15 6.83 -25.03
CA PHE A 319 18.85 6.87 -23.74
C PHE A 319 20.19 6.11 -23.78
N GLU A 320 20.64 5.68 -24.96
CA GLU A 320 21.90 4.95 -25.08
C GLU A 320 23.12 5.84 -24.74
N PRO A 321 24.17 5.29 -24.09
CA PRO A 321 24.30 3.88 -23.68
C PRO A 321 23.50 3.54 -22.41
N VAL A 322 22.69 2.48 -22.50
CA VAL A 322 22.05 1.83 -21.34
C VAL A 322 23.01 0.84 -20.67
N MET A 323 22.59 0.16 -19.59
CA MET A 323 23.44 -0.85 -18.93
C MET A 323 23.96 -1.89 -19.94
N PRO A 324 25.29 -2.09 -20.06
CA PRO A 324 25.85 -3.03 -21.03
C PRO A 324 25.69 -4.49 -20.57
N GLY A 325 25.94 -5.42 -21.51
CA GLY A 325 25.98 -6.85 -21.24
C GLY A 325 24.61 -7.52 -21.25
N VAL A 326 23.68 -7.04 -22.08
CA VAL A 326 22.39 -7.70 -22.33
C VAL A 326 22.38 -8.25 -23.75
N THR A 327 22.05 -9.54 -23.88
CA THR A 327 21.83 -10.20 -25.18
C THR A 327 20.35 -10.52 -25.34
N PHE A 328 19.77 -10.10 -26.47
CA PHE A 328 18.39 -10.43 -26.83
C PHE A 328 18.33 -11.67 -27.73
N LEU A 329 17.62 -12.70 -27.29
CA LEU A 329 17.36 -13.92 -28.07
C LEU A 329 15.91 -13.98 -28.54
N GLU A 330 15.61 -14.78 -29.56
CA GLU A 330 14.22 -15.04 -29.96
C GLU A 330 13.46 -15.75 -28.83
N TYR A 331 12.27 -15.26 -28.50
CA TYR A 331 11.41 -15.87 -27.49
C TYR A 331 11.00 -17.29 -27.93
N GLY A 332 11.13 -18.28 -27.05
CA GLY A 332 10.89 -19.69 -27.37
C GLY A 332 12.05 -20.43 -28.04
N ASN A 333 13.15 -19.76 -28.43
CA ASN A 333 14.29 -20.44 -29.03
C ASN A 333 15.18 -21.11 -27.96
N VAL A 334 14.83 -22.36 -27.63
CA VAL A 334 15.55 -23.19 -26.65
C VAL A 334 17.03 -23.34 -27.00
N GLN A 335 17.35 -23.68 -28.25
CA GLN A 335 18.73 -23.99 -28.64
C GLN A 335 19.65 -22.79 -28.43
N ALA A 336 19.25 -21.61 -28.92
CA ALA A 336 20.03 -20.40 -28.78
C ALA A 336 20.19 -19.98 -27.31
N ALA A 337 19.13 -20.14 -26.50
CA ALA A 337 19.18 -19.82 -25.07
C ALA A 337 20.15 -20.74 -24.32
N VAL A 338 20.05 -22.06 -24.54
CA VAL A 338 20.93 -23.05 -23.89
C VAL A 338 22.39 -22.83 -24.28
N GLU A 339 22.68 -22.55 -25.55
CA GLU A 339 24.04 -22.25 -26.02
C GLU A 339 24.60 -21.01 -25.35
N MET A 340 23.83 -19.91 -25.30
CA MET A 340 24.27 -18.66 -24.69
C MET A 340 24.49 -18.81 -23.17
N ILE A 341 23.61 -19.53 -22.48
CA ILE A 341 23.76 -19.82 -21.04
C ILE A 341 25.07 -20.57 -20.76
N ARG A 342 25.41 -21.56 -21.60
CA ARG A 342 26.63 -22.37 -21.47
C ARG A 342 27.93 -21.61 -21.76
N SER A 343 27.87 -20.38 -22.27
CA SER A 343 29.06 -19.53 -22.48
C SER A 343 29.81 -19.20 -21.19
N GLY A 344 29.17 -19.34 -20.02
CA GLY A 344 29.76 -19.07 -18.71
C GLY A 344 29.84 -17.58 -18.35
N LYS A 345 29.29 -16.67 -19.17
CA LYS A 345 29.30 -15.22 -18.91
C LYS A 345 28.01 -14.67 -18.30
N ILE A 346 26.95 -15.47 -18.36
CA ILE A 346 25.59 -15.07 -18.00
C ILE A 346 25.39 -15.16 -16.48
N ALA A 347 25.07 -14.04 -15.85
CA ALA A 347 24.67 -13.97 -14.46
C ALA A 347 23.22 -14.42 -14.27
N ALA A 348 22.32 -13.99 -15.16
CA ALA A 348 20.92 -14.38 -15.14
C ALA A 348 20.22 -14.30 -16.50
N VAL A 349 19.15 -15.08 -16.63
CA VAL A 349 18.20 -15.07 -17.74
C VAL A 349 16.90 -14.48 -17.25
N PHE A 350 16.43 -13.40 -17.89
CA PHE A 350 15.15 -12.77 -17.61
C PHE A 350 14.13 -13.23 -18.64
N VAL A 351 12.98 -13.74 -18.18
CA VAL A 351 11.92 -14.25 -19.04
C VAL A 351 10.55 -13.94 -18.44
N GLU A 352 9.63 -13.46 -19.26
CA GLU A 352 8.20 -13.41 -18.94
C GLU A 352 7.60 -14.78 -19.30
N PRO A 353 6.87 -15.49 -18.42
CA PRO A 353 6.19 -16.72 -18.82
C PRO A 353 5.08 -16.46 -19.86
N ILE A 354 4.44 -15.29 -19.78
CA ILE A 354 3.58 -14.72 -20.83
C ILE A 354 4.04 -13.29 -21.11
N GLN A 355 4.51 -13.02 -22.33
CA GLN A 355 4.89 -11.66 -22.73
C GLN A 355 3.65 -10.78 -22.91
N GLY A 356 3.36 -9.91 -21.94
CA GLY A 356 2.18 -9.04 -21.99
C GLY A 356 2.31 -7.95 -23.05
N GLU A 357 3.25 -7.03 -22.85
CA GLU A 357 3.55 -5.92 -23.78
C GLU A 357 4.04 -6.39 -25.15
N GLY A 358 4.59 -7.60 -25.21
CA GLY A 358 5.09 -8.20 -26.44
C GLY A 358 3.98 -8.58 -27.42
N GLY A 359 2.74 -8.78 -26.93
CA GLY A 359 1.61 -9.23 -27.77
C GLY A 359 0.87 -10.45 -27.23
N VAL A 360 0.94 -10.72 -25.91
CA VAL A 360 0.32 -11.88 -25.24
C VAL A 360 0.85 -13.21 -25.77
N TYR A 361 2.18 -13.35 -25.81
CA TYR A 361 2.85 -14.59 -26.23
C TYR A 361 3.15 -15.49 -25.04
N SER A 362 2.51 -16.66 -24.98
CA SER A 362 2.76 -17.67 -23.94
C SER A 362 4.02 -18.48 -24.24
N ALA A 363 4.87 -18.68 -23.25
CA ALA A 363 5.96 -19.64 -23.34
C ALA A 363 5.42 -21.07 -23.41
N THR A 364 6.13 -21.94 -24.12
CA THR A 364 5.89 -23.38 -23.98
C THR A 364 6.50 -23.88 -22.67
N LYS A 365 5.90 -24.94 -22.11
CA LYS A 365 6.44 -25.60 -20.91
C LYS A 365 7.86 -26.09 -21.15
N GLU A 366 8.11 -26.66 -22.32
CA GLU A 366 9.41 -27.18 -22.75
C GLU A 366 10.46 -26.06 -22.77
N PHE A 367 10.09 -24.87 -23.22
CA PHE A 367 10.98 -23.71 -23.23
C PHE A 367 11.39 -23.30 -21.82
N LEU A 368 10.43 -23.09 -20.91
CA LEU A 368 10.74 -22.67 -19.54
C LEU A 368 11.52 -23.74 -18.76
N GLN A 369 11.19 -25.03 -18.95
CA GLN A 369 11.93 -26.13 -18.33
C GLN A 369 13.36 -26.24 -18.86
N SER A 370 13.57 -26.00 -20.15
CA SER A 370 14.90 -25.98 -20.75
C SER A 370 15.75 -24.83 -20.21
N LEU A 371 15.17 -23.63 -20.05
CA LEU A 371 15.85 -22.50 -19.42
C LEU A 371 16.25 -22.83 -17.98
N ARG A 372 15.33 -23.38 -17.17
CA ARG A 372 15.61 -23.77 -15.78
C ARG A 372 16.78 -24.74 -15.70
N THR A 373 16.72 -25.82 -16.47
CA THR A 373 17.76 -26.86 -16.49
C THR A 373 19.11 -26.28 -16.90
N ALA A 374 19.16 -25.48 -17.96
CA ALA A 374 20.40 -24.86 -18.42
C ALA A 374 20.97 -23.86 -17.41
N CYS A 375 20.13 -23.08 -16.74
CA CYS A 375 20.55 -22.16 -15.69
C CYS A 375 21.13 -22.91 -14.48
N ASP A 376 20.51 -24.02 -14.07
CA ASP A 376 21.02 -24.88 -13.00
C ASP A 376 22.39 -25.46 -13.36
N ASP A 377 22.53 -26.04 -14.56
CA ASP A 377 23.77 -26.62 -15.05
C ASP A 377 24.92 -25.60 -15.14
N ALA A 378 24.63 -24.37 -15.57
CA ALA A 378 25.62 -23.30 -15.73
C ALA A 378 25.89 -22.51 -14.44
N GLY A 379 25.07 -22.70 -13.40
CA GLY A 379 25.13 -21.93 -12.16
C GLY A 379 24.77 -20.45 -12.34
N CYS A 380 23.85 -20.14 -13.27
CA CYS A 380 23.28 -18.81 -13.42
C CYS A 380 21.82 -18.77 -12.94
N LEU A 381 21.28 -17.57 -12.71
CA LEU A 381 19.92 -17.43 -12.19
C LEU A 381 18.90 -17.38 -13.33
N LEU A 382 17.72 -17.95 -13.08
CA LEU A 382 16.54 -17.73 -13.90
C LEU A 382 15.62 -16.77 -13.14
N VAL A 383 15.24 -15.67 -13.80
CA VAL A 383 14.36 -14.64 -13.26
C VAL A 383 13.07 -14.66 -14.08
N PHE A 384 11.96 -14.99 -13.42
CA PHE A 384 10.62 -14.85 -13.98
C PHE A 384 10.09 -13.44 -13.70
N ASP A 385 9.77 -12.69 -14.75
CA ASP A 385 9.07 -11.41 -14.65
C ASP A 385 7.55 -11.66 -14.80
N GLU A 386 6.86 -11.74 -13.66
CA GLU A 386 5.42 -12.01 -13.56
C GLU A 386 4.60 -10.73 -13.29
N ASN A 387 5.12 -9.55 -13.64
CA ASN A 387 4.47 -8.28 -13.31
C ASN A 387 3.09 -8.05 -13.96
N ARG A 388 2.70 -8.85 -14.97
CA ARG A 388 1.52 -8.59 -15.84
C ARG A 388 0.74 -9.82 -16.27
N GLU A 389 0.74 -10.89 -15.48
CA GLU A 389 -0.05 -12.07 -15.82
C GLU A 389 -1.54 -11.85 -15.53
N LEU A 390 -2.37 -12.07 -16.56
CA LEU A 390 -3.82 -11.95 -16.50
C LEU A 390 -4.38 -12.98 -15.51
N ASN A 391 -5.29 -12.52 -14.63
CA ASN A 391 -6.06 -13.29 -13.64
C ASN A 391 -6.62 -14.63 -14.16
N ILE A 392 -5.80 -15.69 -14.16
CA ILE A 392 -6.21 -17.09 -14.12
C ILE A 392 -5.22 -17.81 -13.20
N GLU A 393 -5.54 -17.87 -11.91
CA GLU A 393 -4.88 -18.71 -10.90
C GLU A 393 -3.35 -18.59 -10.73
N ILE A 394 -2.78 -17.38 -10.87
CA ILE A 394 -1.42 -17.09 -10.40
C ILE A 394 -1.48 -15.85 -9.52
N ILE A 395 -1.10 -16.02 -8.25
CA ILE A 395 -1.02 -14.96 -7.25
C ILE A 395 0.11 -14.02 -7.67
N TRP A 396 -0.11 -12.70 -7.55
CA TRP A 396 0.87 -11.66 -7.85
C TRP A 396 2.20 -11.86 -7.12
N PHE A 397 3.29 -12.01 -7.86
CA PHE A 397 4.63 -11.90 -7.30
C PHE A 397 5.60 -11.24 -8.29
N THR A 398 6.12 -10.10 -7.89
CA THR A 398 7.19 -9.37 -8.56
C THR A 398 8.49 -10.17 -8.56
N SER A 399 9.11 -10.31 -9.74
CA SER A 399 10.44 -10.84 -10.06
C SER A 399 11.08 -11.79 -9.03
N TYR A 400 10.97 -13.09 -9.24
CA TYR A 400 11.62 -14.06 -8.37
C TYR A 400 13.08 -14.35 -8.75
N MET A 401 13.86 -14.74 -7.74
CA MET A 401 15.18 -15.32 -7.94
C MET A 401 15.27 -16.65 -7.22
N CYS A 402 15.51 -17.72 -7.96
CA CYS A 402 15.71 -19.03 -7.35
C CYS A 402 17.10 -19.12 -6.71
N TYR A 403 17.15 -19.23 -5.38
CA TYR A 403 18.38 -19.27 -4.58
C TYR A 403 18.45 -20.57 -3.77
N ASN A 404 18.47 -21.73 -4.43
CA ASN A 404 19.15 -22.94 -3.95
C ASN A 404 18.95 -24.12 -4.91
N ASN A 405 19.96 -24.98 -4.98
CA ASN A 405 20.03 -26.27 -5.69
C ASN A 405 19.07 -27.35 -5.12
N ARG A 406 17.83 -26.99 -4.75
CA ARG A 406 16.79 -27.97 -4.42
C ARG A 406 15.74 -27.91 -5.52
N ALA A 407 15.52 -29.07 -6.12
CA ALA A 407 14.51 -29.31 -7.14
C ALA A 407 13.26 -28.46 -6.88
N CYS A 408 12.91 -27.60 -7.83
CA CYS A 408 11.53 -27.17 -8.00
C CYS A 408 10.72 -28.43 -8.29
N LEU A 409 10.29 -29.12 -7.24
CA LEU A 409 9.14 -29.99 -7.33
C LEU A 409 8.02 -29.03 -7.76
N TRP A 410 7.60 -29.15 -9.01
CA TRP A 410 6.24 -28.79 -9.40
C TRP A 410 5.33 -29.54 -8.43
N GLN A 411 4.98 -28.92 -7.30
CA GLN A 411 3.91 -29.44 -6.48
C GLN A 411 2.68 -29.41 -7.38
N ARG A 412 2.16 -30.61 -7.63
CA ARG A 412 0.88 -30.84 -8.28
C ARG A 412 -0.18 -30.05 -7.55
N THR A 413 -0.48 -28.85 -8.02
CA THR A 413 -1.83 -28.30 -7.92
C THR A 413 -2.42 -28.47 -9.32
N THR A 414 -2.88 -29.69 -9.59
CA THR A 414 -3.73 -29.98 -10.74
C THR A 414 -5.09 -29.36 -10.40
N PHE A 415 -5.32 -28.11 -10.80
CA PHE A 415 -6.69 -27.60 -10.89
C PHE A 415 -7.26 -28.16 -12.19
N HIS A 416 -8.17 -29.12 -12.04
CA HIS A 416 -9.00 -29.63 -13.12
C HIS A 416 -9.93 -28.50 -13.57
N ILE A 417 -9.77 -28.07 -14.82
CA ILE A 417 -10.81 -27.32 -15.53
C ILE A 417 -11.73 -28.37 -16.15
N ASP A 418 -12.84 -28.67 -15.49
CA ASP A 418 -14.00 -29.24 -16.16
C ASP A 418 -14.63 -28.11 -16.98
N VAL A 419 -14.40 -28.15 -18.30
CA VAL A 419 -15.18 -27.37 -19.25
C VAL A 419 -16.56 -28.01 -19.29
N LEU A 420 -17.52 -27.41 -18.60
CA LEU A 420 -18.93 -27.65 -18.88
C LEU A 420 -19.30 -26.80 -20.11
N ASP A 421 -19.84 -27.51 -21.11
CA ASP A 421 -20.18 -27.06 -22.48
C ASP A 421 -20.73 -25.64 -22.65
#